data_AF-A0AAE4NUI4-F1
#
_entry.id   AF-A0AAE4NUI4-F1
#
_cell.length_a   1.000
_cell.length_b   1.000
_cell.length_c   1.000
_cell.angle_alpha   90.00
_cell.angle_beta   90.00
_cell.angle_gamma   90.00
#
_symmetry.space_group_name_H-M   'P 1'
#
loop_
_entity.id
_entity.type
_entity.pdbx_description
1 polymer ?
#
loop_
_entity_poly.entity_id
_entity_poly.type
_entity_poly.pdbx_seq_one_letter_code
_entity_poly.pdbx_strand_id
1 'polypeptide(L)'
;MPQEVKLGHHVYHVVTVEDLKSGKMRGKNVVFEGIIEDKPVVEFLPMELPSYRTTFSVDGIRVEFSGSPCIKRGDRIRVYGRFLAGDLIATAIETDEAIYMAEE
;
A
#
# COMPACT_ATOMS: atom_id res chain seq x y z
N MET A 1 -0.84 -15.30 17.81
CA MET A 1 0.27 -15.47 16.84
C MET A 1 0.13 -14.33 15.84
N PRO A 2 1.20 -13.60 15.46
CA PRO A 2 1.06 -12.63 14.38
C PRO A 2 0.65 -13.40 13.12
N GLN A 3 -0.47 -13.02 12.54
CA GLN A 3 -0.99 -13.66 11.35
C GLN A 3 -0.14 -13.20 10.17
N GLU A 4 0.34 -14.14 9.37
CA GLU A 4 1.13 -13.85 8.17
C GLU A 4 0.34 -14.26 6.93
N VAL A 5 0.50 -13.48 5.86
CA VAL A 5 -0.11 -13.75 4.56
C VAL A 5 0.99 -13.74 3.50
N LYS A 6 0.94 -14.71 2.58
CA LYS A 6 1.83 -14.77 1.42
C LYS A 6 1.12 -14.17 0.21
N LEU A 7 1.79 -13.23 -0.46
CA LEU A 7 1.36 -12.69 -1.74
C LEU A 7 2.59 -12.60 -2.66
N GLY A 8 2.52 -13.28 -3.81
CA GLY A 8 3.68 -13.47 -4.68
C GLY A 8 4.82 -14.21 -3.97
N HIS A 9 6.03 -13.63 -4.03
CA HIS A 9 7.24 -14.16 -3.39
C HIS A 9 7.47 -13.61 -1.97
N HIS A 10 6.61 -12.73 -1.47
CA HIS A 10 6.78 -12.09 -0.18
C HIS A 10 5.81 -12.64 0.87
N VAL A 11 6.25 -12.59 2.13
CA VAL A 11 5.44 -12.81 3.32
C VAL A 11 5.23 -11.47 4.01
N TYR A 12 3.98 -11.19 4.38
CA TYR A 12 3.56 -9.95 5.02
C TYR A 12 2.97 -10.24 6.39
N HIS A 13 3.34 -9.44 7.38
CA HIS A 13 2.67 -9.47 8.67
C HIS A 13 1.34 -8.72 8.59
N VAL A 14 0.24 -9.39 8.95
CA VAL A 14 -1.06 -8.75 9.11
C VAL A 14 -1.03 -7.87 10.34
N VAL A 15 -1.29 -6.59 10.16
CA VAL A 15 -1.21 -5.58 11.22
C VAL A 15 -2.38 -4.62 11.18
N THR A 16 -2.62 -3.96 12.31
CA THR A 16 -3.56 -2.85 12.42
C THR A 16 -2.86 -1.52 12.10
N VAL A 17 -3.65 -0.47 11.86
CA VAL A 17 -3.12 0.89 11.68
C VAL A 17 -2.46 1.39 12.96
N GLU A 18 -2.96 1.00 14.14
CA GLU A 18 -2.34 1.30 15.43
C GLU A 18 -0.95 0.68 15.57
N ASP A 19 -0.76 -0.55 15.07
CA ASP A 19 0.55 -1.22 15.08
C ASP A 19 1.57 -0.45 14.22
N LEU A 20 1.14 0.09 13.07
CA LEU A 20 1.99 0.93 12.22
C LEU A 20 2.35 2.25 12.91
N LYS A 21 1.36 2.94 13.49
CA LYS A 21 1.56 4.19 14.23
C LYS A 21 2.46 4.02 15.46
N SER A 22 2.49 2.82 16.05
CA SER A 22 3.40 2.50 17.17
C SER A 22 4.89 2.42 16.78
N GLY A 23 5.20 2.35 15.48
CA GLY A 23 6.56 2.26 14.96
C GLY A 23 7.21 0.86 15.03
N LYS A 24 6.56 -0.13 15.64
CA LYS A 24 7.08 -1.51 15.80
C LYS A 24 7.30 -2.26 14.49
N MET A 25 6.69 -1.79 13.40
CA MET A 25 6.70 -2.44 12.09
C MET A 25 7.66 -1.79 11.08
N ARG A 26 8.47 -0.81 11.52
CA ARG A 26 9.41 -0.13 10.64
C ARG A 26 10.39 -1.12 9.99
N GLY A 27 10.52 -1.03 8.67
CA GLY A 27 11.40 -1.85 7.84
C GLY A 27 10.83 -3.21 7.45
N LYS A 28 9.67 -3.62 8.00
CA LYS A 28 9.05 -4.92 7.75
C LYS A 28 8.04 -4.86 6.60
N ASN A 29 7.81 -6.02 6.00
CA ASN A 29 6.72 -6.23 5.07
C ASN A 29 5.43 -6.43 5.85
N VAL A 30 4.43 -5.62 5.53
CA VAL A 30 3.15 -5.59 6.25
C VAL A 30 1.99 -5.60 5.28
N VAL A 31 0.87 -6.09 5.77
CA VAL A 31 -0.44 -5.89 5.15
C VAL A 31 -1.39 -5.33 6.20
N PHE A 32 -2.12 -4.30 5.83
CA PHE A 32 -3.20 -3.77 6.65
C PHE A 32 -4.40 -3.43 5.75
N GLU A 33 -5.57 -3.40 6.38
CA GLU A 33 -6.83 -3.02 5.74
C GLU A 33 -7.25 -1.65 6.25
N GLY A 34 -7.84 -0.82 5.38
CA GLY A 34 -8.35 0.49 5.77
C GLY A 34 -9.14 1.18 4.66
N ILE A 35 -9.49 2.44 4.89
CA ILE A 35 -10.29 3.26 3.95
C ILE A 35 -9.44 4.39 3.39
N ILE A 36 -9.53 4.62 2.07
CA ILE A 36 -8.87 5.76 1.43
C ILE A 36 -9.53 7.07 1.87
N GLU A 37 -8.78 7.95 2.53
CA GLU A 37 -9.29 9.19 3.12
C GLU A 37 -9.28 10.38 2.14
N ASP A 38 -8.24 10.47 1.32
CA ASP A 38 -8.01 11.58 0.40
C ASP A 38 -8.31 11.18 -1.05
N LYS A 39 -8.11 12.11 -1.99
CA LYS A 39 -8.29 11.81 -3.42
C LYS A 39 -6.96 11.24 -3.92
N PRO A 40 -6.91 10.01 -4.46
CA PRO A 40 -5.68 9.48 -5.03
C PRO A 40 -5.11 10.40 -6.11
N VAL A 41 -3.81 10.64 -6.04
CA VAL A 41 -3.07 11.43 -7.02
C VAL A 41 -2.23 10.48 -7.86
N VAL A 42 -2.55 10.40 -9.16
CA VAL A 42 -1.82 9.59 -10.14
C VAL A 42 -0.95 10.51 -10.98
N GLU A 43 0.36 10.36 -10.87
CA GLU A 43 1.36 11.14 -11.61
C GLU A 43 1.98 10.26 -12.71
N PHE A 44 2.08 10.82 -13.92
CA PHE A 44 2.85 10.23 -14.99
C PHE A 44 4.32 10.68 -14.89
N LEU A 45 5.25 9.74 -14.93
CA LEU A 45 6.69 9.98 -14.85
C LEU A 45 7.31 9.80 -16.24
N PRO A 46 7.66 10.90 -16.95
CA PRO A 46 8.19 10.84 -18.31
C PRO A 46 9.69 10.50 -18.30
N MET A 47 10.02 9.25 -17.98
CA MET A 47 11.39 8.70 -18.04
C MET A 47 11.62 7.88 -19.31
N GLU A 48 12.85 7.37 -19.51
CA GLU A 48 13.16 6.45 -20.63
C GLU A 48 12.22 5.24 -20.67
N LEU A 49 11.87 4.72 -19.50
CA LEU A 49 10.75 3.80 -19.29
C LEU A 49 9.64 4.56 -18.56
N PRO A 50 8.60 5.03 -19.29
CA PRO A 50 7.51 5.76 -18.67
C PRO A 50 6.79 4.92 -17.63
N SER A 51 6.44 5.55 -16.50
CA SER A 51 5.75 4.88 -15.41
C SER A 51 4.71 5.78 -14.75
N TYR A 52 3.90 5.20 -13.86
CA TYR A 52 2.95 5.93 -13.04
C TYR A 52 3.30 5.77 -11.58
N ARG A 53 3.08 6.83 -10.81
CA ARG A 53 3.11 6.80 -9.35
C ARG A 53 1.77 7.24 -8.82
N THR A 54 1.21 6.48 -7.89
CA THR A 54 -0.03 6.82 -7.21
C THR A 54 0.24 7.06 -5.72
N THR A 55 -0.23 8.19 -5.20
CA THR A 55 -0.12 8.54 -3.78
C THR A 55 -1.48 8.87 -3.18
N PHE A 56 -1.71 8.40 -1.95
CA PHE A 56 -2.95 8.58 -1.20
C PHE A 56 -2.74 8.23 0.28
N SER A 57 -3.77 8.42 1.10
CA SER A 57 -3.76 8.13 2.53
C SER A 57 -4.83 7.10 2.90
N VAL A 58 -4.46 6.11 3.72
CA VAL A 58 -5.35 5.08 4.26
C VAL A 58 -5.32 5.14 5.78
N ASP A 59 -6.43 5.55 6.40
CA ASP A 59 -6.57 5.69 7.87
C ASP A 59 -5.39 6.47 8.53
N GLY A 60 -4.89 7.51 7.85
CA GLY A 60 -3.78 8.34 8.27
C GLY A 60 -2.39 7.79 7.97
N ILE A 61 -2.27 6.69 7.22
CA ILE A 61 -0.99 6.18 6.69
C ILE A 61 -0.85 6.59 5.23
N ARG A 62 0.22 7.31 4.92
CA ARG A 62 0.54 7.66 3.53
C ARG A 62 1.02 6.43 2.78
N VAL A 63 0.46 6.21 1.60
CA VAL A 63 0.78 5.09 0.71
C VAL A 63 1.34 5.64 -0.60
N GLU A 64 2.44 5.05 -1.05
CA GLU A 64 3.02 5.26 -2.38
C GLU A 64 3.02 3.94 -3.15
N PHE A 65 2.48 3.94 -4.36
CA PHE A 65 2.38 2.76 -5.21
C PHE A 65 2.86 3.05 -6.64
N SER A 66 3.68 2.15 -7.18
CA SER A 66 4.14 2.20 -8.57
C SER A 66 3.08 1.62 -9.50
N GLY A 67 2.28 2.48 -10.11
CA GLY A 67 1.21 2.10 -11.02
C GLY A 67 0.06 3.10 -11.00
N SER A 68 -1.03 2.74 -11.68
CA SER A 68 -2.25 3.54 -11.81
C SER A 68 -3.49 2.70 -11.46
N PRO A 69 -3.66 2.33 -10.18
CA PRO A 69 -4.79 1.51 -9.74
C PRO A 69 -6.11 2.29 -9.88
N CYS A 70 -7.19 1.59 -10.24
CA CYS A 70 -8.53 2.17 -10.25
C CYS A 70 -9.09 2.17 -8.83
N ILE A 71 -8.78 3.22 -8.08
CA ILE A 71 -9.18 3.43 -6.68
C ILE A 71 -9.68 4.87 -6.49
N LYS A 72 -10.53 5.08 -5.49
CA LYS A 72 -11.07 6.39 -5.14
C LYS A 72 -11.21 6.55 -3.62
N ARG A 73 -11.42 7.80 -3.20
CA ARG A 73 -11.77 8.13 -1.81
C ARG A 73 -12.98 7.29 -1.35
N GLY A 74 -12.88 6.74 -0.16
CA GLY A 74 -13.92 5.93 0.47
C GLY A 74 -13.87 4.44 0.11
N ASP A 75 -13.00 4.02 -0.81
CA ASP A 75 -12.78 2.60 -1.07
C ASP A 75 -12.11 1.95 0.16
N ARG A 76 -12.61 0.75 0.52
CA ARG A 76 -11.96 -0.13 1.49
C ARG A 76 -10.98 -1.03 0.74
N ILE A 77 -9.73 -1.04 1.18
CA ILE A 77 -8.66 -1.76 0.49
C ILE A 77 -7.74 -2.46 1.49
N ARG A 78 -7.00 -3.46 1.02
CA ARG A 78 -5.80 -3.95 1.70
C ARG A 78 -4.56 -3.49 0.98
N VAL A 79 -3.59 -3.00 1.74
CA VAL A 79 -2.32 -2.50 1.19
C VAL A 79 -1.19 -3.39 1.68
N TYR A 80 -0.46 -3.95 0.72
CA TYR A 80 0.72 -4.77 0.95
C TYR A 80 1.94 -3.93 0.63
N GLY A 81 2.93 -3.93 1.51
CA GLY A 81 4.13 -3.15 1.24
C GLY A 81 5.14 -3.16 2.37
N ARG A 82 6.16 -2.32 2.22
CA ARG A 82 7.19 -2.11 3.22
C ARG A 82 6.93 -0.82 3.97
N PHE A 83 6.82 -0.90 5.30
CA PHE A 83 6.59 0.28 6.13
C PHE A 83 7.91 1.00 6.45
N LEU A 84 8.08 2.22 5.95
CA LEU A 84 9.31 3.00 6.06
C LEU A 84 9.02 4.42 6.55
N ALA A 85 9.56 4.74 7.74
CA ALA A 85 9.56 6.11 8.28
C ALA A 85 8.17 6.80 8.39
N GLY A 86 7.09 6.04 8.54
CA GLY A 86 5.73 6.57 8.65
C GLY A 86 4.90 6.43 7.38
N ASP A 87 5.57 6.13 6.25
CA ASP A 87 4.94 5.90 4.95
C ASP A 87 4.99 4.40 4.61
N LEU A 88 4.08 3.96 3.74
CA LEU A 88 4.11 2.62 3.18
C LEU A 88 4.46 2.67 1.69
N ILE A 89 5.54 2.00 1.31
CA ILE A 89 5.85 1.73 -0.10
C ILE A 89 5.12 0.44 -0.48
N ALA A 90 4.02 0.60 -1.19
CA ALA A 90 3.13 -0.49 -1.56
C ALA A 90 3.70 -1.31 -2.73
N THR A 91 3.70 -2.62 -2.55
CA THR A 91 3.98 -3.62 -3.58
C THR A 91 2.71 -4.18 -4.18
N ALA A 92 1.59 -4.14 -3.44
CA ALA A 92 0.28 -4.46 -3.97
C ALA A 92 -0.85 -3.69 -3.27
N ILE A 93 -1.92 -3.46 -4.01
CA ILE A 93 -3.19 -2.91 -3.51
C ILE A 93 -4.31 -3.89 -3.90
N GLU A 94 -4.98 -4.46 -2.90
CA GLU A 94 -6.14 -5.33 -3.08
C GLU A 94 -7.42 -4.54 -2.80
N THR A 95 -8.32 -4.56 -3.76
CA THR A 95 -9.69 -4.03 -3.69
C THR A 95 -10.67 -5.20 -3.79
N ASP A 96 -11.97 -4.94 -3.65
CA ASP A 96 -13.00 -5.96 -3.89
C ASP A 96 -13.00 -6.48 -5.35
N GLU A 97 -12.54 -5.66 -6.31
CA GLU A 97 -12.64 -5.95 -7.75
C GLU A 97 -11.33 -6.49 -8.35
N ALA A 98 -10.18 -6.09 -7.81
CA ALA A 98 -8.87 -6.41 -8.37
C ALA A 98 -7.73 -6.30 -7.35
N ILE A 99 -6.64 -7.02 -7.63
CA ILE A 99 -5.34 -6.86 -6.98
C ILE A 99 -4.39 -6.20 -7.98
N TYR A 100 -3.95 -4.99 -7.68
CA TYR A 100 -2.94 -4.26 -8.43
C TYR A 100 -1.57 -4.60 -7.85
N MET A 101 -0.68 -5.14 -8.67
CA MET A 101 0.67 -5.53 -8.28
C MET A 101 1.66 -4.60 -8.96
N ALA A 102 2.65 -4.09 -8.23
CA ALA A 102 3.82 -3.45 -8.82
C ALA A 102 4.91 -4.52 -9.02
N GLU A 103 5.47 -4.62 -10.24
CA GLU A 103 6.60 -5.51 -10.52
C GLU A 103 7.85 -5.07 -9.71
N GLU A 104 8.68 -6.05 -9.33
CA GLU A 104 9.94 -5.88 -8.58
C GLU A 104 11.01 -5.10 -9.37
#